data_AF-A0A3N5YHV3-F1
#
_entry.id   AF-A0A3N5YHV3-F1
#
_cell.length_a   1.000
_cell.length_b   1.000
_cell.length_c   1.000
_cell.angle_alpha   90.00
_cell.angle_beta   90.00
_cell.angle_gamma   90.00
#
_symmetry.space_group_name_H-M   'P 1'
#
loop_
_entity.id
_entity.type
_entity.pdbx_description
1 polymer ?
#
loop_
_entity_poly.entity_id
_entity_poly.type
_entity_poly.pdbx_seq_one_letter_code
_entity_poly.pdbx_strand_id
1 'polypeptide(L)'
;MVVALSLAFTPFSSIAAADVLPSWKDGTAKQAIVQFVKQVTTKGGPKFVPTAERIAVFDNDGTLWAEQPMYFQLAFALDRVKALAPQHPEW
;
A
#
# COMPACT_ATOMS: atom_id res chain seq x y z
N MET A 1 14.35 11.93 -61.93
CA MET A 1 13.49 11.16 -61.01
C MET A 1 14.07 11.31 -59.61
N VAL A 2 13.56 12.26 -58.83
CA VAL A 2 14.03 12.51 -57.46
C VAL A 2 13.04 11.80 -56.53
N VAL A 3 13.48 10.74 -55.86
CA VAL A 3 12.69 10.05 -54.84
C VAL A 3 12.92 10.77 -53.52
N ALA A 4 11.94 11.53 -53.07
CA ALA A 4 11.94 12.15 -51.75
C ALA A 4 11.55 11.08 -50.71
N LEU A 5 12.49 10.73 -49.84
CA LEU A 5 12.26 9.79 -48.74
C LEU A 5 11.61 10.56 -47.58
N SER A 6 10.30 10.43 -47.42
CA SER A 6 9.54 10.98 -46.30
C SER A 6 9.83 10.17 -45.03
N LEU A 7 10.60 10.75 -44.10
CA LEU A 7 10.69 10.23 -42.74
C LEU A 7 9.37 10.48 -42.01
N ALA A 8 8.60 9.42 -41.80
CA ALA A 8 7.42 9.46 -40.96
C ALA A 8 7.84 9.61 -39.49
N PHE A 9 7.54 10.76 -38.88
CA PHE A 9 7.65 10.95 -37.44
C PHE A 9 6.51 10.18 -36.76
N THR A 10 6.81 9.03 -36.18
CA THR A 10 5.87 8.33 -35.30
C THR A 10 5.88 9.03 -33.92
N PRO A 11 4.74 9.52 -33.41
CA PRO A 11 4.68 10.03 -32.06
C PRO A 11 4.93 8.87 -31.10
N PHE A 12 5.96 9.00 -30.26
CA PHE A 12 6.12 8.13 -29.10
C PHE A 12 4.95 8.40 -28.15
N SER A 13 3.99 7.49 -28.08
CA SER A 13 3.00 7.49 -27.01
C SER A 13 3.74 7.26 -25.69
N SER A 14 3.79 8.29 -24.85
CA SER A 14 4.22 8.13 -23.46
C SER A 14 3.23 7.19 -22.78
N ILE A 15 3.69 5.99 -22.41
CA ILE A 15 2.94 5.12 -21.51
C ILE A 15 2.86 5.89 -20.20
N ALA A 16 1.69 6.46 -19.89
CA ALA A 16 1.45 7.02 -18.58
C ALA A 16 1.77 5.92 -17.57
N ALA A 17 2.79 6.16 -16.72
CA ALA A 17 3.10 5.24 -15.65
C ALA A 17 1.81 5.01 -14.85
N ALA A 18 1.42 3.74 -14.69
CA ALA A 18 0.22 3.41 -13.92
C ALA A 18 0.30 4.13 -12.57
N ASP A 19 -0.79 4.78 -12.15
CA ASP A 19 -0.83 5.42 -10.83
C ASP A 19 -0.47 4.37 -9.78
N VAL A 20 0.67 4.56 -9.12
CA VAL A 20 1.28 3.58 -8.23
C VAL A 20 0.46 3.38 -6.95
N LEU A 21 -0.48 4.30 -6.65
CA LEU A 21 -1.35 4.28 -5.47
C LEU A 21 -2.75 4.84 -5.84
N PRO A 22 -3.55 4.12 -6.66
CA PRO A 22 -4.76 4.65 -7.28
C PRO A 22 -5.92 4.87 -6.29
N SER A 23 -5.91 4.17 -5.15
CA SER A 23 -6.91 4.36 -4.09
C SER A 23 -6.51 5.43 -3.06
N TRP A 24 -5.37 6.09 -3.24
CA TRP A 24 -4.90 7.14 -2.34
C TRP A 24 -5.35 8.50 -2.83
N LYS A 25 -5.89 9.31 -1.91
CA LYS A 25 -6.15 10.73 -2.16
C LYS A 25 -4.83 11.41 -2.53
N ASP A 26 -4.87 12.28 -3.53
CA ASP A 26 -3.74 13.14 -3.85
C ASP A 26 -3.50 14.13 -2.71
N GLY A 27 -2.31 14.08 -2.13
CA GLY A 27 -1.97 14.87 -0.95
C GLY A 27 -0.60 14.51 -0.36
N THR A 28 -0.26 15.15 0.75
CA THR A 28 1.05 15.05 1.40
C THR A 28 1.42 13.61 1.77
N ALA A 29 0.45 12.80 2.22
CA ALA A 29 0.68 11.40 2.58
C ALA A 29 1.12 10.54 1.37
N LYS A 30 0.34 10.56 0.28
CA LYS A 30 0.67 9.83 -0.97
C LYS A 30 2.04 10.25 -1.49
N GLN A 31 2.31 11.56 -1.52
CA GLN A 31 3.60 12.10 -1.96
C GLN A 31 4.77 11.64 -1.07
N ALA A 32 4.61 11.71 0.25
CA ALA A 32 5.63 11.29 1.20
C ALA A 32 5.98 9.80 1.06
N ILE A 33 4.98 8.92 0.93
CA ILE A 33 5.18 7.48 0.74
C ILE A 33 5.97 7.21 -0.54
N VAL A 34 5.51 7.76 -1.67
CA VAL A 34 6.17 7.54 -2.98
C VAL A 34 7.59 8.09 -2.97
N GLN A 35 7.81 9.28 -2.43
CA GLN A 35 9.16 9.87 -2.33
C GLN A 35 10.07 9.07 -1.41
N PHE A 36 9.58 8.62 -0.24
CA PHE A 36 10.35 7.81 0.69
C PHE A 36 10.78 6.50 0.03
N VAL A 37 9.84 5.75 -0.55
CA VAL A 37 10.12 4.49 -1.24
C VAL A 37 11.14 4.72 -2.37
N LYS A 38 10.97 5.77 -3.19
CA LYS A 38 11.94 6.10 -4.24
C LYS A 38 13.34 6.37 -3.66
N GLN A 39 13.44 7.15 -2.59
CA GLN A 39 14.72 7.50 -1.96
C GLN A 39 15.44 6.26 -1.42
N VAL A 40 14.72 5.37 -0.72
CA VAL A 40 15.34 4.18 -0.10
C VAL A 40 15.62 3.04 -1.08
N THR A 41 15.02 3.07 -2.27
CA THR A 41 15.21 2.02 -3.29
C THR A 41 16.14 2.41 -4.44
N THR A 42 16.48 3.71 -4.60
CA THR A 42 17.37 4.19 -5.67
C THR A 42 18.82 3.78 -5.40
N LYS A 43 19.33 2.79 -6.14
CA LYS A 43 20.70 2.28 -6.02
C LYS A 43 21.72 3.41 -6.20
N GLY A 44 22.75 3.42 -5.35
CA GLY A 44 23.79 4.46 -5.35
C GLY A 44 23.33 5.82 -4.82
N GLY A 45 22.06 5.97 -4.44
CA GLY A 45 21.55 7.18 -3.82
C GLY A 45 21.98 7.32 -2.36
N PRO A 46 22.05 8.55 -1.83
CA PRO A 46 22.54 8.81 -0.47
C PRO A 46 21.62 8.27 0.65
N LYS A 47 20.39 7.88 0.30
CA LYS A 47 19.40 7.31 1.22
C LYS A 47 19.10 5.84 0.94
N PHE A 48 19.87 5.20 0.05
CA PHE A 48 19.63 3.82 -0.33
C PHE A 48 19.70 2.89 0.89
N VAL A 49 18.69 2.03 1.03
CA VAL A 49 18.64 0.98 2.06
C VAL A 49 18.77 -0.38 1.38
N PRO A 50 19.69 -1.26 1.82
CA PRO A 50 19.79 -2.63 1.33
C PRO A 50 18.45 -3.37 1.42
N THR A 51 18.13 -4.23 0.46
CA THR A 51 16.81 -4.88 0.39
C THR A 51 16.44 -5.63 1.68
N ALA A 52 17.40 -6.29 2.32
CA ALA A 52 17.19 -7.05 3.56
C ALA A 52 16.79 -6.17 4.77
N GLU A 53 17.07 -4.87 4.72
CA GLU A 53 16.80 -3.91 5.80
C GLU A 53 15.51 -3.11 5.57
N ARG A 54 14.79 -3.33 4.45
CA ARG A 54 13.57 -2.60 4.10
C ARG A 54 12.36 -3.18 4.83
N ILE A 55 12.29 -2.95 6.13
CA ILE A 55 11.20 -3.41 6.99
C ILE A 55 10.26 -2.25 7.30
N ALA A 56 8.97 -2.42 7.03
CA ALA A 56 7.90 -1.50 7.41
C ALA A 56 6.92 -2.22 8.33
N VAL A 57 6.47 -1.54 9.38
CA VAL A 57 5.50 -2.06 10.35
C VAL A 57 4.22 -1.24 10.29
N PHE A 58 3.08 -1.92 10.37
CA PHE A 58 1.76 -1.33 10.38
C PHE A 58 1.02 -1.87 11.59
N ASP A 59 0.28 -0.99 12.28
CA ASP A 59 -0.73 -1.44 13.22
C ASP A 59 -1.88 -2.12 12.47
N ASN A 60 -2.73 -2.88 13.17
CA ASN A 60 -3.82 -3.64 12.57
C ASN A 60 -5.17 -2.92 12.74
N ASP A 61 -5.67 -2.83 13.98
CA ASP A 61 -6.93 -2.19 14.34
C ASP A 61 -6.88 -0.69 14.01
N GLY A 62 -7.91 -0.18 13.33
CA GLY A 62 -7.98 1.23 12.91
C GLY A 62 -7.00 1.65 11.80
N THR A 63 -6.05 0.78 11.42
CA THR A 63 -5.04 1.06 10.38
C THR A 63 -5.25 0.21 9.13
N LEU A 64 -5.22 -1.12 9.26
CA LEU A 64 -5.44 -2.05 8.14
C LEU A 64 -6.90 -2.46 8.01
N TRP A 65 -7.66 -2.42 9.09
CA TRP A 65 -9.09 -2.70 9.11
C TRP A 65 -9.84 -1.84 10.14
N ALA A 66 -11.17 -1.89 10.09
CA ALA A 66 -12.02 -1.13 11.01
C ALA A 66 -11.92 -1.66 12.45
N GLU A 67 -12.10 -0.79 13.42
CA GLU A 67 -12.06 -1.13 14.85
C GLU A 67 -13.29 -0.62 15.63
N GLN A 68 -14.22 0.00 14.93
CA GLN A 68 -15.42 0.60 15.51
C GLN A 68 -16.63 -0.29 15.28
N PRO A 69 -17.56 -0.40 16.24
CA PRO A 69 -17.57 0.26 17.57
C PRO A 69 -16.70 -0.45 18.62
N MET A 70 -16.08 -1.57 18.27
CA MET A 70 -15.15 -2.32 19.12
C MET A 70 -14.24 -3.21 18.28
N TYR A 71 -13.08 -3.58 18.81
CA TYR A 71 -12.11 -4.45 18.14
C TYR A 71 -12.71 -5.78 17.72
N PHE A 72 -12.31 -6.29 16.55
CA PHE A 72 -12.78 -7.58 16.04
C PHE A 72 -12.53 -8.73 17.02
N GLN A 73 -11.36 -8.74 17.67
CA GLN A 73 -11.01 -9.77 18.64
C GLN A 73 -11.90 -9.72 19.90
N LEU A 74 -12.31 -8.52 20.32
CA LEU A 74 -13.22 -8.36 21.46
C LEU A 74 -14.62 -8.88 21.10
N ALA A 75 -15.15 -8.48 19.94
CA ALA A 75 -16.44 -8.97 19.47
C ALA A 75 -16.46 -10.50 19.37
N PHE A 76 -15.41 -11.09 18.79
CA PHE A 76 -15.26 -12.54 18.72
C PHE A 76 -15.21 -13.20 20.11
N ALA A 77 -14.44 -12.64 21.05
CA ALA A 77 -14.33 -13.19 22.40
C ALA A 77 -15.69 -13.21 23.11
N LEU A 78 -16.47 -12.13 23.00
CA LEU A 78 -17.83 -12.07 23.55
C LEU A 78 -18.74 -13.14 22.94
N ASP A 79 -18.68 -13.34 21.61
CA ASP A 79 -19.44 -14.38 20.92
C ASP A 79 -19.03 -15.80 21.37
N ARG A 80 -17.74 -16.04 21.60
CA ARG A 80 -17.24 -17.32 22.12
C ARG A 80 -17.70 -17.58 23.54
N VAL A 81 -17.57 -16.59 24.42
CA VAL A 81 -18.05 -16.71 25.81
C VAL A 81 -19.54 -17.02 25.81
N LYS A 82 -20.36 -16.30 25.04
CA LYS A 82 -21.80 -16.55 24.95
C LYS A 82 -22.13 -17.96 24.45
N ALA A 83 -21.39 -18.47 23.47
CA ALA A 83 -21.61 -19.81 22.91
C ALA A 83 -21.20 -20.93 23.88
N LEU A 84 -20.17 -20.69 24.69
CA LEU A 84 -19.57 -21.69 25.58
C LEU A 84 -20.14 -21.64 27.00
N ALA A 85 -20.74 -20.53 27.42
CA ALA A 85 -21.30 -20.37 28.77
C ALA A 85 -22.23 -21.52 29.22
N PRO A 86 -23.12 -22.09 28.38
CA PRO A 86 -23.94 -23.24 28.79
C PRO A 86 -23.15 -24.51 29.14
N GLN A 87 -21.92 -24.64 28.63
CA GLN A 87 -21.03 -25.78 28.87
C GLN A 87 -20.10 -25.54 30.07
N HIS A 88 -20.04 -24.31 30.57
CA HIS A 88 -19.18 -23.86 31.66
C HIS A 88 -19.99 -23.08 32.71
N PRO A 89 -20.90 -23.75 33.44
CA PRO A 89 -21.77 -23.11 34.42
C PRO A 89 -21.03 -22.52 35.63
N GLU A 90 -19.76 -22.85 35.80
CA GLU A 90 -18.87 -22.31 36.83
C GLU A 90 -18.28 -20.93 36.52
N TRP A 91 -18.38 -20.47 35.26
CA TRP A 91 -17.90 -19.17 34.80
C TRP A 91 -18.92 -18.05 35.07
#